data_AF-A0A963WAH4-F1
#
_entry.id   AF-A0A963WAH4-F1
#
_cell.length_a   1.000
_cell.length_b   1.000
_cell.length_c   1.000
_cell.angle_alpha   90.00
_cell.angle_beta   90.00
_cell.angle_gamma   90.00
#
_symmetry.space_group_name_H-M   'P 1'
#
loop_
_entity.id
_entity.type
_entity.pdbx_description
1 polymer ?
#
loop_
_entity_poly.entity_id
_entity_poly.type
_entity_poly.pdbx_seq_one_letter_code
_entity_poly.pdbx_strand_id
1 'polypeptide(L)'
;YENRALREEDFDNDAVDAGEIGAGHQVTALYEVVPTGSPGWIRDRRYQQVPAALPPEANGSDEVAFVQLRYKLPGEDQSHLIQRPIPAAMLAGAGPARGDMAFVAAVAAYGQCLRGDTLMNGFGYGDAVRLAGRQQGYWREEFLQLASLAQSLDRR
;
A
#
# COMPACT_ATOMS: atom_id res chain seq x y z
N TYR A 1 8.21 2.16 3.41
CA TYR A 1 7.53 2.18 4.71
C TYR A 1 7.90 3.48 5.39
N GLU A 2 7.08 4.51 5.22
CA GLU A 2 7.22 5.70 6.05
C GLU A 2 6.73 5.38 7.46
N ASN A 3 7.57 5.69 8.43
CA ASN A 3 7.37 5.37 9.84
C ASN A 3 7.09 6.68 10.63
N ARG A 4 6.16 7.48 10.11
CA ARG A 4 5.62 8.65 10.81
C ARG A 4 4.15 8.38 11.10
N ALA A 5 3.91 7.60 12.16
CA ALA A 5 2.59 7.59 12.77
C ALA A 5 2.38 8.96 13.42
N LEU A 6 1.65 9.85 12.74
CA LEU A 6 1.14 11.06 13.38
C LEU A 6 0.18 10.64 14.50
N ARG A 7 0.19 11.35 15.62
CA ARG A 7 -0.82 11.17 16.64
C ARG A 7 -2.16 11.66 16.09
N GLU A 8 -3.27 11.00 16.44
CA GLU A 8 -4.61 11.37 15.96
C GLU A 8 -4.93 12.84 16.25
N GLU A 9 -4.56 13.32 17.43
CA GLU A 9 -4.67 14.72 17.87
C GLU A 9 -3.87 15.71 17.00
N ASP A 10 -2.77 15.27 16.39
CA ASP A 10 -1.94 16.11 15.52
C ASP A 10 -2.48 16.15 14.08
N PHE A 11 -3.36 15.21 13.68
CA PHE A 11 -3.92 15.14 12.32
C PHE A 11 -4.98 16.23 12.06
N ASP A 12 -5.66 16.68 13.11
CA ASP A 12 -6.67 17.74 13.02
C ASP A 12 -6.08 19.15 13.07
N ASN A 13 -4.77 19.27 13.35
CA ASN A 13 -4.10 20.55 13.50
C ASN A 13 -3.42 20.98 12.18
N ASP A 14 -4.01 21.94 11.48
CA ASP A 14 -3.45 22.53 10.25
C ASP A 14 -2.07 23.20 10.44
N ALA A 15 -1.63 23.43 11.67
CA ALA A 15 -0.30 23.96 11.98
C ALA A 15 0.79 22.86 12.06
N VAL A 16 0.41 21.58 12.03
CA VAL A 16 1.36 20.45 12.07
C VAL A 16 1.62 19.95 10.66
N ASP A 17 2.88 20.05 10.23
CA ASP A 17 3.33 19.51 8.93
C ASP A 17 3.42 17.97 9.01
N ALA A 18 2.38 17.31 8.52
CA ALA A 18 2.26 15.86 8.47
C ALA A 18 2.88 15.23 7.21
N GLY A 19 3.51 16.02 6.32
CA GLY A 19 3.89 15.57 4.97
C GLY A 19 2.85 15.99 3.94
N GLU A 20 2.71 17.31 3.75
CA GLU A 20 1.79 17.87 2.77
C GLU A 20 2.06 17.35 1.35
N ILE A 21 1.03 16.83 0.68
CA ILE A 21 1.09 16.54 -0.76
C ILE A 21 0.87 17.86 -1.50
N GLY A 22 1.96 18.57 -1.77
CA GLY A 22 1.93 19.84 -2.50
C GLY A 22 1.50 19.69 -3.96
N ALA A 23 1.08 20.80 -4.57
CA ALA A 23 0.69 20.86 -5.98
C ALA A 23 1.74 20.21 -6.90
N GLY A 24 1.27 19.42 -7.88
CA GLY A 24 2.13 18.73 -8.86
C GLY A 24 2.69 17.38 -8.41
N HIS A 25 2.41 16.94 -7.18
CA HIS A 25 2.79 15.61 -6.71
C HIS A 25 1.70 14.57 -6.94
N GLN A 26 2.08 13.40 -7.45
CA GLN A 26 1.24 12.20 -7.45
C GLN A 26 1.79 11.22 -6.44
N VAL A 27 1.00 10.89 -5.42
CA VAL A 27 1.37 9.91 -4.39
C VAL A 27 0.55 8.66 -4.59
N THR A 28 1.20 7.51 -4.56
CA THR A 28 0.54 6.20 -4.53
C THR A 28 0.99 5.47 -3.28
N ALA A 29 0.05 5.18 -2.39
CA ALA A 29 0.30 4.38 -1.21
C ALA A 29 -0.17 2.93 -1.46
N LEU A 30 0.71 1.97 -1.20
CA LEU A 30 0.38 0.55 -1.21
C LEU A 30 0.39 0.04 0.23
N TYR A 31 -0.69 -0.64 0.60
CA TYR A 31 -0.83 -1.25 1.92
C TYR A 31 -0.90 -2.77 1.78
N GLU A 32 -0.18 -3.44 2.67
CA GLU A 32 -0.33 -4.87 2.91
C GLU A 32 -1.21 -5.04 4.15
N VAL A 33 -2.28 -5.81 4.04
CA VAL A 33 -3.24 -6.02 5.12
C VAL A 33 -3.11 -7.45 5.61
N VAL A 34 -2.92 -7.63 6.92
CA VAL A 34 -2.96 -8.95 7.57
C VAL A 34 -4.31 -9.09 8.26
N PRO A 35 -5.17 -10.04 7.83
CA PRO A 35 -6.44 -10.28 8.50
C PRO A 35 -6.25 -10.68 9.96
N THR A 36 -7.22 -10.31 10.81
CA THR A 36 -7.21 -10.72 12.22
C THR A 36 -7.21 -12.24 12.35
N GLY A 37 -6.34 -12.77 13.21
CA GLY A 37 -6.19 -14.22 13.42
C GLY A 37 -5.26 -14.90 12.41
N SER A 38 -4.75 -14.19 11.40
CA SER A 38 -3.71 -14.72 10.50
C SER A 38 -2.31 -14.47 11.05
N PRO A 39 -1.35 -15.41 10.86
CA PRO A 39 0.04 -15.18 11.21
C PRO A 39 0.61 -14.06 10.32
N GLY A 40 0.92 -12.92 10.92
CA GLY A 40 1.58 -11.79 10.25
C GLY A 40 3.10 -11.83 10.36
N TRP A 41 3.76 -10.87 9.70
CA TRP A 41 5.20 -10.63 9.74
C TRP A 41 5.67 -9.87 10.99
N ILE A 42 4.75 -9.20 11.69
CA ILE A 42 5.02 -8.48 12.93
C ILE A 42 4.94 -9.47 14.10
N ARG A 43 6.05 -9.66 14.82
CA ARG A 43 6.06 -10.45 16.06
C ARG A 43 5.11 -9.86 17.09
N ASP A 44 4.47 -10.73 17.86
CA ASP A 44 3.65 -10.30 19.00
C ASP A 44 4.46 -9.37 19.90
N ARG A 45 3.89 -8.19 20.14
CA ARG A 45 4.54 -7.15 20.94
C ARG A 45 4.42 -7.55 22.40
N ARG A 46 5.56 -7.75 23.08
CA ARG A 46 5.61 -8.18 24.49
C ARG A 46 4.83 -7.29 25.46
N TYR A 47 4.75 -5.99 25.17
CA TYR A 47 4.13 -4.99 26.07
C TYR A 47 2.87 -4.35 25.49
N GLN A 48 2.61 -4.52 24.19
CA GLN A 48 1.39 -4.04 23.57
C GLN A 48 0.44 -5.23 23.56
N GLN A 49 -0.52 -5.23 24.48
CA GLN A 49 -1.65 -6.15 24.40
C GLN A 49 -2.28 -5.94 23.02
N VAL A 50 -2.11 -6.91 22.12
CA VAL A 50 -2.99 -7.01 20.96
C VAL A 50 -4.39 -7.07 21.58
N PRO A 51 -5.29 -6.11 21.28
CA PRO A 51 -6.63 -6.15 21.83
C PRO A 51 -7.18 -7.56 21.58
N ALA A 52 -7.53 -8.25 22.67
CA ALA A 52 -8.26 -9.51 22.57
C ALA A 52 -9.43 -9.24 21.62
N ALA A 53 -9.57 -10.12 20.63
CA ALA A 53 -10.56 -10.10 19.54
C ALA A 53 -11.55 -8.93 19.62
N LEU A 54 -11.53 -8.08 18.58
CA LEU A 54 -12.52 -7.03 18.33
C LEU A 54 -13.87 -7.40 18.99
N PRO A 55 -14.46 -6.50 19.82
CA PRO A 55 -15.71 -6.81 20.51
C PRO A 55 -16.73 -7.38 19.52
N PRO A 56 -17.62 -8.31 19.92
CA PRO A 56 -18.54 -8.99 19.01
C PRO A 56 -19.41 -8.04 18.15
N GLU A 57 -19.49 -6.76 18.53
CA GLU A 57 -20.12 -5.67 17.80
C GLU A 57 -19.31 -5.15 16.59
N ALA A 58 -17.98 -5.34 16.61
CA ALA A 58 -17.09 -5.10 15.48
C ALA A 58 -17.02 -6.28 14.50
N ASN A 59 -17.73 -7.37 14.78
CA ASN A 59 -17.93 -8.51 13.88
C ASN A 59 -18.94 -8.19 12.74
N GLY A 60 -19.09 -6.90 12.41
CA GLY A 60 -20.11 -6.39 11.50
C GLY A 60 -19.78 -5.05 10.87
N SER A 61 -18.55 -4.53 10.99
CA SER A 61 -18.17 -3.43 10.08
C SER A 61 -18.02 -4.04 8.68
N ASP A 62 -18.92 -3.70 7.77
CA ASP A 62 -18.79 -3.99 6.33
C ASP A 62 -17.66 -3.14 5.71
N GLU A 63 -16.57 -2.91 6.46
CA GLU A 63 -15.45 -2.03 6.20
C GLU A 63 -14.15 -2.71 6.60
N VAL A 64 -13.10 -2.49 5.80
CA VAL A 64 -11.75 -3.05 6.00
C VAL A 64 -10.70 -2.01 6.34
N ALA A 65 -11.01 -0.74 6.11
CA ALA A 65 -10.17 0.39 6.46
C ALA A 65 -11.00 1.67 6.46
N PHE A 66 -10.53 2.68 7.20
CA PHE A 66 -11.01 4.05 7.11
C PHE A 66 -9.84 4.93 6.70
N VAL A 67 -9.94 5.60 5.54
CA VAL A 67 -8.87 6.44 4.99
C VAL A 67 -9.20 7.89 5.24
N GLN A 68 -8.23 8.60 5.81
CA GLN A 68 -8.25 10.05 5.95
C GLN A 68 -7.08 10.64 5.19
N LEU A 69 -7.34 11.63 4.34
CA LEU A 69 -6.33 12.32 3.56
C LEU A 69 -6.56 13.82 3.65
N ARG A 70 -5.51 14.57 3.98
CA ARG A 70 -5.52 16.03 3.90
C ARG A 70 -4.70 16.52 2.71
N TYR A 71 -5.15 17.55 2.02
CA TYR A 71 -4.43 18.18 0.90
C TYR A 71 -4.68 19.69 0.83
N LYS A 72 -3.79 20.44 0.18
CA LYS A 72 -3.94 21.88 -0.10
C LYS A 72 -3.92 22.11 -1.61
N LEU A 73 -4.78 22.98 -2.14
CA LEU A 73 -4.67 23.41 -3.52
C LEU A 73 -3.56 24.45 -3.66
N PRO A 74 -2.92 24.59 -4.86
CA PRO A 74 -1.92 25.63 -5.06
C PRO A 74 -2.50 27.03 -4.77
N GLY A 75 -1.87 27.74 -3.82
CA GLY A 75 -2.28 29.08 -3.40
C GLY A 75 -3.24 29.12 -2.20
N GLU A 76 -3.60 27.98 -1.62
CA GLU A 76 -4.41 27.91 -0.40
C GLU A 76 -3.55 27.64 0.85
N ASP A 77 -3.85 28.38 1.92
CA ASP A 77 -3.19 28.21 3.23
C ASP A 77 -3.91 27.19 4.13
N GLN A 78 -5.17 26.87 3.82
CA GLN A 78 -6.00 25.91 4.57
C GLN A 78 -6.06 24.56 3.85
N SER A 79 -6.09 23.47 4.63
CA SER A 79 -6.17 22.12 4.07
C SER A 79 -7.61 21.62 3.96
N HIS A 80 -7.82 20.70 3.03
CA HIS A 80 -9.07 20.00 2.79
C HIS A 80 -8.96 18.57 3.29
N LEU A 81 -9.99 18.08 3.98
CA LEU A 81 -10.04 16.73 4.51
C LEU A 81 -10.95 15.82 3.66
N ILE A 82 -10.41 14.69 3.22
CA ILE A 82 -11.14 13.57 2.63
C ILE A 82 -11.23 12.47 3.68
N GLN A 83 -12.44 12.01 3.97
CA GLN A 83 -12.69 10.85 4.82
C GLN A 83 -13.48 9.81 4.04
N ARG A 84 -12.98 8.57 4.02
CA ARG A 84 -13.58 7.51 3.22
C ARG A 84 -13.46 6.16 3.93
N PRO A 85 -14.59 5.55 4.34
CA PRO A 85 -14.59 4.13 4.66
C PRO A 85 -14.35 3.30 3.40
N ILE A 86 -13.64 2.18 3.55
CA ILE A 86 -13.37 1.21 2.49
C ILE A 86 -14.21 -0.04 2.79
N PRO A 87 -15.32 -0.26 2.07
CA PRO A 87 -16.19 -1.39 2.34
C PRO A 87 -15.53 -2.75 2.08
N ALA A 88 -15.85 -3.77 2.87
CA ALA A 88 -15.34 -5.13 2.68
C ALA A 88 -15.78 -5.73 1.35
N ALA A 89 -17.00 -5.43 0.90
CA ALA A 89 -17.48 -5.80 -0.43
C ALA A 89 -16.59 -5.30 -1.58
N MET A 90 -15.88 -4.18 -1.39
CA MET A 90 -14.97 -3.63 -2.41
C MET A 90 -13.77 -4.55 -2.64
N LEU A 91 -13.26 -5.21 -1.59
CA LEU A 91 -12.20 -6.21 -1.72
C LEU A 91 -12.70 -7.50 -2.38
N ALA A 92 -13.88 -7.96 -1.99
CA ALA A 92 -14.48 -9.17 -2.56
C ALA A 92 -14.76 -9.04 -4.06
N GLY A 93 -15.14 -7.84 -4.51
CA GLY A 93 -15.37 -7.51 -5.92
C GLY A 93 -14.15 -6.93 -6.65
N ALA A 94 -12.98 -6.85 -6.02
CA ALA A 94 -11.81 -6.22 -6.62
C ALA A 94 -11.31 -7.05 -7.81
N GLY A 95 -11.33 -6.44 -9.00
CA GLY A 95 -10.70 -7.01 -10.17
C GLY A 95 -9.16 -6.94 -10.08
N PRO A 96 -8.44 -7.62 -10.98
CA PRO A 96 -6.99 -7.47 -11.08
C PRO A 96 -6.61 -6.02 -11.36
N ALA A 97 -5.51 -5.56 -10.76
CA ALA A 97 -4.98 -4.23 -10.99
C ALA A 97 -4.73 -3.99 -12.50
N ARG A 98 -4.96 -2.74 -12.96
CA ARG A 98 -4.78 -2.33 -14.36
C ARG A 98 -4.04 -1.00 -14.44
N GLY A 99 -3.46 -0.73 -15.62
CA GLY A 99 -2.77 0.52 -15.90
C GLY A 99 -1.66 0.81 -14.89
N ASP A 100 -1.61 2.05 -14.40
CA ASP A 100 -0.59 2.50 -13.46
C ASP A 100 -0.62 1.74 -12.12
N MET A 101 -1.80 1.33 -11.65
CA MET A 101 -1.89 0.54 -10.43
C MET A 101 -1.21 -0.83 -10.59
N ALA A 102 -1.36 -1.47 -11.75
CA ALA A 102 -0.69 -2.74 -12.04
C ALA A 102 0.83 -2.55 -12.11
N PHE A 103 1.29 -1.46 -12.74
CA PHE A 103 2.71 -1.15 -12.82
C PHE A 103 3.33 -0.89 -11.43
N VAL A 104 2.72 -0.03 -10.61
CA VAL A 104 3.24 0.30 -9.28
C VAL A 104 3.20 -0.92 -8.36
N ALA A 105 2.14 -1.73 -8.42
CA ALA A 105 2.07 -3.01 -7.70
C ALA A 105 3.18 -3.99 -8.15
N ALA A 106 3.48 -4.06 -9.45
CA ALA A 106 4.56 -4.88 -9.97
C ALA A 106 5.94 -4.40 -9.49
N VAL A 107 6.19 -3.09 -9.44
CA VAL A 107 7.44 -2.52 -8.89
C VAL A 107 7.59 -2.87 -7.41
N ALA A 108 6.51 -2.73 -6.63
CA ALA A 108 6.54 -3.09 -5.21
C ALA A 108 6.79 -4.59 -4.99
N ALA A 109 6.09 -5.44 -5.76
CA ALA A 109 6.28 -6.89 -5.72
C ALA A 109 7.69 -7.30 -6.14
N TYR A 110 8.25 -6.69 -7.19
CA TYR A 110 9.65 -6.87 -7.59
C TYR A 110 10.61 -6.56 -6.44
N GLY A 111 10.38 -5.45 -5.72
CA GLY A 111 11.16 -5.09 -4.53
C GLY A 111 11.05 -6.11 -3.39
N GLN A 112 9.88 -6.74 -3.20
CA GLN A 112 9.71 -7.83 -2.22
C GLN A 112 10.46 -9.11 -2.66
N CYS A 113 10.40 -9.46 -3.95
CA CYS A 113 11.16 -10.59 -4.48
C CYS A 113 12.67 -10.40 -4.25
N LEU A 114 13.20 -9.21 -4.51
CA LEU A 114 14.62 -8.89 -4.27
C LEU A 114 15.03 -8.99 -2.79
N ARG A 115 14.08 -8.72 -1.87
CA ARG A 115 14.31 -8.90 -0.43
C ARG A 115 14.24 -10.35 0.03
N GLY A 116 13.82 -11.28 -0.84
CA GLY A 116 13.59 -12.67 -0.47
C GLY A 116 12.38 -12.84 0.45
N ASP A 117 11.34 -12.03 0.28
CA ASP A 117 10.13 -12.11 1.11
C ASP A 117 9.45 -13.48 0.93
N THR A 118 9.28 -14.20 2.04
CA THR A 118 8.68 -15.54 2.07
C THR A 118 7.15 -15.53 1.98
N LEU A 119 6.51 -14.38 2.19
CA LEU A 119 5.04 -14.24 2.17
C LEU A 119 4.49 -13.91 0.78
N MET A 120 5.31 -14.05 -0.26
CA MET A 120 4.92 -13.78 -1.64
C MET A 120 3.97 -14.83 -2.23
N ASN A 121 3.69 -15.93 -1.53
CA ASN A 121 2.77 -16.99 -1.97
C ASN A 121 3.08 -17.51 -3.40
N GLY A 122 4.37 -17.74 -3.68
CA GLY A 122 4.85 -18.18 -4.99
C GLY A 122 4.92 -17.08 -6.06
N PHE A 123 4.56 -15.84 -5.73
CA PHE A 123 4.72 -14.69 -6.63
C PHE A 123 6.22 -14.39 -6.84
N GLY A 124 6.67 -14.47 -8.09
CA GLY A 124 8.06 -14.26 -8.46
C GLY A 124 8.28 -13.11 -9.45
N TYR A 125 9.54 -12.94 -9.88
CA TYR A 125 9.94 -11.91 -10.85
C TYR A 125 9.13 -11.96 -12.15
N GLY A 126 8.81 -13.17 -12.64
CA GLY A 126 8.00 -13.35 -13.84
C GLY A 126 6.57 -12.84 -13.69
N ASP A 127 6.00 -12.96 -12.49
CA ASP A 127 4.67 -12.48 -12.18
C ASP A 127 4.65 -10.96 -12.10
N ALA A 128 5.72 -10.34 -11.56
CA ALA A 128 5.89 -8.89 -11.58
C ALA A 128 5.93 -8.35 -13.02
N VAL A 129 6.71 -8.97 -13.92
CA VAL A 129 6.77 -8.57 -15.35
C VAL A 129 5.40 -8.72 -16.01
N ARG A 130 4.70 -9.83 -15.76
CA ARG A 130 3.37 -10.09 -16.32
C ARG A 130 2.31 -9.12 -15.79
N LEU A 131 2.38 -8.77 -14.51
CA LEU A 131 1.49 -7.80 -13.87
C LEU A 131 1.74 -6.38 -14.41
N ALA A 132 2.99 -5.98 -14.56
CA ALA A 132 3.35 -4.70 -15.17
C ALA A 132 2.84 -4.62 -16.62
N GLY A 133 2.89 -5.72 -17.36
CA GLY A 133 2.43 -5.78 -18.75
C GLY A 133 3.24 -4.85 -19.67
N ARG A 134 2.63 -4.42 -20.77
CA ARG A 134 3.30 -3.52 -21.72
C ARG A 134 3.35 -2.10 -21.17
N GLN A 135 4.56 -1.56 -21.05
CA GLN A 135 4.80 -0.18 -20.62
C GLN A 135 5.40 0.64 -21.76
N GLN A 136 5.32 1.96 -21.61
CA GLN A 136 5.95 2.92 -22.50
C GLN A 136 6.77 3.91 -21.70
N GLY A 137 7.85 4.40 -22.32
CA GLY A 137 8.71 5.42 -21.75
C GLY A 137 9.89 4.81 -20.99
N TYR A 138 11.01 5.52 -21.07
CA TYR A 138 12.33 5.03 -20.69
C TYR A 138 12.36 4.31 -19.34
N TRP A 139 11.91 4.94 -18.26
CA TRP A 139 11.99 4.37 -16.91
C TRP A 139 11.15 3.11 -16.70
N ARG A 140 9.97 3.04 -17.33
CA ARG A 140 9.08 1.89 -17.16
C ARG A 140 9.53 0.70 -18.01
N GLU A 141 10.05 0.99 -19.19
CA GLU A 141 10.69 -0.01 -20.05
C GLU A 141 11.97 -0.56 -19.40
N GLU A 142 12.79 0.30 -18.79
CA GLU A 142 13.99 -0.09 -18.06
C GLU A 142 13.65 -1.02 -16.88
N PHE A 143 12.60 -0.69 -16.11
CA PHE A 143 12.11 -1.58 -15.05
C PHE A 143 11.76 -2.97 -15.58
N LEU A 144 11.08 -3.07 -16.73
CA LEU A 144 10.74 -4.36 -17.33
C LEU A 144 11.98 -5.17 -17.73
N GLN A 145 13.04 -4.50 -18.21
CA GLN A 145 14.31 -5.15 -18.53
C GLN A 145 14.99 -5.70 -17.27
N LEU A 146 15.08 -4.89 -16.21
CA LEU A 146 15.67 -5.29 -14.93
C LEU A 146 14.92 -6.47 -14.29
N ALA A 147 13.59 -6.41 -14.29
CA ALA A 147 12.75 -7.48 -13.74
C ALA A 147 12.86 -8.77 -14.57
N SER A 148 12.93 -8.68 -15.89
CA SER A 148 13.13 -9.83 -16.78
C SER A 148 14.52 -10.46 -16.60
N LEU A 149 15.55 -9.63 -16.42
CA LEU A 149 16.91 -10.08 -16.14
C LEU A 149 16.97 -10.86 -14.82
N ALA A 150 16.40 -10.31 -13.75
CA ALA A 150 16.31 -10.99 -12.46
C ALA A 150 15.62 -12.35 -12.59
N GLN A 151 14.49 -12.42 -13.31
CA GLN A 151 13.79 -13.69 -13.58
C GLN A 151 14.65 -14.73 -14.31
N SER A 152 15.55 -14.30 -15.20
CA SER A 152 16.45 -15.20 -15.93
C SER A 152 17.59 -15.74 -15.07
N LEU A 153 18.06 -14.95 -14.11
CA LEU A 153 19.13 -15.32 -13.19
C LEU A 153 18.61 -16.25 -12.09
N ASP A 154 17.39 -16.03 -11.61
CA ASP A 154 16.74 -16.84 -10.57
C ASP A 154 16.41 -18.27 -11.04
N ARG A 155 16.30 -18.48 -12.36
CA ARG A 155 16.03 -19.80 -12.97
C ARG A 155 17.28 -20.66 -13.21
N ARG A 156 18.46 -20.21 -12.81
CA ARG A 156 19.73 -20.96 -12.91
C ARG A 156 20.07 -21.62 -11.58
#